data_AF-A0A967L536-F1
#
_entry.id   AF-A0A967L536-F1
#
_cell.length_a   1.000
_cell.length_b   1.000
_cell.length_c   1.000
_cell.angle_alpha   90.00
_cell.angle_beta   90.00
_cell.angle_gamma   90.00
#
_symmetry.space_group_name_H-M   'P 1'
#
loop_
_entity.id
_entity.type
_entity.pdbx_description
1 polymer ?
#
loop_
_entity_poly.entity_id
_entity_poly.type
_entity_poly.pdbx_seq_one_letter_code
_entity_poly.pdbx_strand_id
1 'polypeptide(L)'
;MTIIWLRKLKYFLASIYHVRYFRGVLSLSNLRDGMPAGTEHTQRLNLEETQLEMGSDGSGRGPGEDFDGKLREAQKQLEMLQHQREQLERQKYEQEELNRRKEDFINGQMEISERLSTSITSIERELFELRQELDDLEQTRQSFAAHLARIENIEPEAWHREVLGTELSRALLMLEQAEEEFESALAHFEGGRARGVLGGP
;
A
#
# COMPACT_ATOMS: atom_id res chain seq x y z
N MET A 1 -14.35 -8.93 32.78
CA MET A 1 -14.86 -8.12 31.64
C MET A 1 -13.85 -7.12 31.05
N THR A 2 -12.63 -6.98 31.57
CA THR A 2 -11.67 -5.93 31.17
C THR A 2 -10.59 -6.37 30.17
N ILE A 3 -10.27 -7.66 30.07
CA ILE A 3 -9.16 -8.18 29.25
C ILE A 3 -9.47 -8.20 27.74
N ILE A 4 -10.72 -8.44 27.37
CA ILE A 4 -11.17 -8.52 25.97
C ILE A 4 -11.17 -7.13 25.30
N TRP A 5 -11.52 -6.08 26.06
CA TRP A 5 -11.46 -4.69 25.60
C TRP A 5 -10.02 -4.19 25.41
N LEU A 6 -9.08 -4.61 26.26
CA LEU A 6 -7.66 -4.27 26.13
C LEU A 6 -7.00 -4.90 24.88
N ARG A 7 -7.44 -6.10 24.47
CA ARG A 7 -7.01 -6.71 23.20
C ARG A 7 -7.60 -5.96 22.00
N LYS A 8 -8.92 -5.72 21.95
CA LYS A 8 -9.55 -4.96 20.86
C LYS A 8 -8.97 -3.55 20.69
N LEU A 9 -8.66 -2.85 21.78
CA LEU A 9 -8.07 -1.50 21.74
C LEU A 9 -6.61 -1.50 21.27
N LYS A 10 -5.81 -2.53 21.60
CA LYS A 10 -4.44 -2.68 21.07
C LYS A 10 -4.43 -2.92 19.56
N TYR A 11 -5.36 -3.71 19.02
CA TYR A 11 -5.47 -3.94 17.57
C TYR A 11 -6.05 -2.73 16.82
N PHE A 12 -7.00 -2.01 17.42
CA PHE A 12 -7.53 -0.76 16.85
C PHE A 12 -6.49 0.36 16.83
N LEU A 13 -5.67 0.49 17.88
CA LEU A 13 -4.52 1.40 17.88
C LEU A 13 -3.43 0.95 16.90
N ALA A 14 -3.12 -0.34 16.78
CA ALA A 14 -2.15 -0.84 15.80
C ALA A 14 -2.58 -0.55 14.35
N SER A 15 -3.88 -0.68 14.04
CA SER A 15 -4.46 -0.33 12.72
C SER A 15 -4.37 1.18 12.44
N ILE A 16 -4.57 2.04 13.45
CA ILE A 16 -4.40 3.51 13.32
C ILE A 16 -2.92 3.92 13.27
N TYR A 17 -2.03 3.22 13.97
CA TYR A 17 -0.59 3.50 13.97
C TYR A 17 0.06 3.08 12.65
N HIS A 18 -0.34 1.97 12.02
CA HIS A 18 0.24 1.58 10.72
C HIS A 18 -0.20 2.50 9.56
N VAL A 19 -1.41 3.06 9.61
CA VAL A 19 -1.86 4.11 8.68
C VAL A 19 -1.16 5.46 8.94
N ARG A 20 -0.72 5.72 10.19
CA ARG A 20 0.04 6.93 10.54
C ARG A 20 1.55 6.83 10.31
N TYR A 21 2.14 5.64 10.30
CA TYR A 21 3.57 5.46 9.98
C TYR A 21 3.87 5.52 8.47
N PHE A 22 2.88 5.40 7.59
CA PHE A 22 3.05 5.67 6.16
C PHE A 22 2.66 7.09 5.73
N ARG A 23 2.00 7.85 6.61
CA ARG A 23 1.73 9.30 6.41
C ARG A 23 2.87 10.20 6.92
N GLY A 24 4.00 9.61 7.33
CA GLY A 24 5.15 10.29 7.94
C GLY A 24 6.42 10.35 7.07
N VAL A 25 6.50 9.62 5.95
CA VAL A 25 7.67 9.64 5.05
C VAL A 25 7.40 10.50 3.80
N LEU A 26 6.56 11.51 3.94
CA LEU A 26 6.53 12.68 3.07
C LEU A 26 6.38 13.94 3.94
N SER A 27 7.13 14.00 5.04
CA SER A 27 7.54 15.31 5.54
C SER A 27 8.54 15.84 4.52
N LEU A 28 8.08 16.77 3.69
CA LEU A 28 8.87 17.67 2.84
C LEU A 28 9.77 18.59 3.69
N SER A 29 10.50 18.04 4.66
CA SER A 29 11.54 18.70 5.44
C SER A 29 12.90 18.17 5.01
N ASN A 30 13.17 18.25 3.70
CA ASN A 30 14.52 18.36 3.13
C ASN A 30 14.44 18.80 1.66
N LEU A 31 13.70 19.89 1.42
CA LEU A 31 13.96 20.77 0.27
C LEU A 31 14.32 22.17 0.79
N ARG A 32 15.25 22.20 1.74
CA ARG A 32 16.03 23.39 2.09
C ARG A 32 17.48 22.97 2.27
N ASP A 33 18.07 22.51 1.17
CA ASP A 33 19.40 22.97 0.78
C ASP A 33 19.65 22.57 -0.67
N GLY A 34 20.08 23.54 -1.47
CA GLY A 34 20.38 23.34 -2.88
C GLY A 34 19.20 23.59 -3.83
N MET A 35 18.37 24.60 -3.57
CA MET A 35 18.10 25.52 -4.68
C MET A 35 19.47 26.12 -5.01
N PRO A 36 20.14 25.84 -6.15
CA PRO A 36 20.64 27.00 -6.86
C PRO A 36 19.35 27.78 -7.08
N ALA A 37 19.19 28.89 -6.35
CA ALA A 37 18.23 29.92 -6.72
C ALA A 37 18.28 29.91 -8.23
N GLY A 38 17.19 29.44 -8.87
CA GLY A 38 17.10 29.46 -10.31
C GLY A 38 17.50 30.87 -10.60
N THR A 39 18.70 31.01 -11.16
CA THR A 39 19.13 32.31 -11.56
C THR A 39 18.16 32.54 -12.70
N GLU A 40 17.09 33.23 -12.37
CA GLU A 40 16.58 34.34 -13.14
C GLU A 40 17.73 35.36 -13.38
N HIS A 41 18.94 34.89 -13.73
CA HIS A 41 19.47 35.22 -15.02
C HIS A 41 18.50 34.70 -16.09
N THR A 42 17.31 35.31 -16.14
CA THR A 42 17.10 36.31 -17.18
C THR A 42 18.43 37.05 -17.31
N GLN A 43 19.38 36.49 -18.07
CA GLN A 43 20.15 37.32 -18.96
C GLN A 43 19.05 37.99 -19.76
N ARG A 44 18.54 39.10 -19.20
CA ARG A 44 18.40 40.34 -19.92
C ARG A 44 19.63 40.32 -20.79
N LEU A 45 19.46 39.78 -21.99
CA LEU A 45 20.23 40.20 -23.12
C LEU A 45 20.05 41.70 -23.02
N ASN A 46 21.01 42.36 -22.38
CA ASN A 46 21.27 43.74 -22.62
C ASN A 46 21.61 43.72 -24.12
N LEU A 47 20.56 43.72 -24.94
CA LEU A 47 20.41 44.77 -25.91
C LEU A 47 20.51 46.08 -25.10
N GLU A 48 21.70 46.40 -24.59
CA GLU A 48 22.25 47.68 -24.95
C GLU A 48 22.22 47.61 -26.47
N GLU A 49 21.08 48.06 -27.01
CA GLU A 49 21.04 49.11 -27.99
C GLU A 49 22.49 49.35 -28.41
N THR A 50 22.95 48.63 -29.43
CA THR A 50 24.02 49.13 -30.27
C THR A 50 23.51 50.51 -30.66
N GLN A 51 23.83 51.49 -29.81
CA GLN A 51 23.41 52.85 -29.98
C GLN A 51 24.15 53.24 -31.25
N LEU A 52 23.38 53.24 -32.34
CA LEU A 52 23.69 53.99 -33.54
C LEU A 52 23.67 55.45 -33.12
N GLU A 53 24.69 55.86 -32.38
CA GLU A 53 25.01 57.26 -32.18
C GLU A 53 25.59 57.72 -33.52
N MET A 54 24.71 58.17 -34.42
CA MET A 54 25.12 59.02 -35.53
C MET A 54 25.52 60.38 -34.95
N GLY A 55 26.69 60.41 -34.31
CA GLY A 55 27.43 61.62 -34.01
C GLY A 55 27.95 62.21 -35.31
N SER A 56 27.22 63.20 -35.82
CA SER A 56 27.68 64.13 -36.84
C SER A 56 28.91 64.88 -36.31
N ASP A 57 30.12 64.45 -36.66
CA ASP A 57 31.22 65.33 -37.10
C ASP A 57 32.52 64.58 -37.37
N GLY A 58 33.23 64.97 -38.43
CA GLY A 58 34.68 64.77 -38.53
C GLY A 58 35.16 63.80 -39.62
N SER A 59 35.54 64.35 -40.77
CA SER A 59 36.20 63.72 -41.90
C SER A 59 37.46 62.91 -41.54
N GLY A 60 37.51 61.61 -41.89
CA GLY A 60 38.75 60.85 -42.02
C GLY A 60 38.61 59.34 -41.74
N ARG A 61 38.89 58.51 -42.77
CA ARG A 61 38.98 57.02 -42.78
C ARG A 61 37.67 56.29 -43.14
N GLY A 62 37.78 55.34 -44.07
CA GLY A 62 36.65 54.77 -44.82
C GLY A 62 35.72 53.90 -43.95
N PRO A 63 34.38 54.01 -44.12
CA PRO A 63 33.40 53.26 -43.31
C PRO A 63 33.50 51.73 -43.39
N GLY A 64 34.13 51.18 -44.43
CA GLY A 64 34.11 49.74 -44.72
C GLY A 64 34.90 48.84 -43.75
N GLU A 65 35.95 49.35 -43.10
CA GLU A 65 36.80 48.53 -42.20
C GLU A 65 36.11 48.27 -40.84
N ASP A 66 35.33 49.22 -40.32
CA ASP A 66 34.59 49.07 -39.06
C ASP A 66 33.39 48.13 -39.19
N PHE A 67 32.76 48.07 -40.37
CA PHE A 67 31.67 47.11 -40.64
C PHE A 67 32.16 45.68 -40.76
N ASP A 68 33.32 45.44 -41.40
CA ASP A 68 33.90 44.09 -41.50
C ASP A 68 34.34 43.57 -40.12
N GLY A 69 34.91 44.44 -39.28
CA GLY A 69 35.23 44.11 -37.88
C GLY A 69 33.99 43.73 -37.05
N LYS A 70 32.94 44.56 -37.11
CA LYS A 70 31.66 44.29 -36.44
C LYS A 70 30.96 43.04 -36.95
N LEU A 71 31.03 42.76 -38.26
CA LEU A 71 30.47 41.57 -38.87
C LEU A 71 31.19 40.30 -38.38
N ARG A 72 32.52 40.31 -38.32
CA ARG A 72 33.31 39.19 -37.79
C ARG A 72 33.05 38.97 -36.29
N GLU A 73 32.90 40.04 -35.53
CA GLU A 73 32.56 39.95 -34.11
C GLU A 73 31.15 39.37 -33.90
N ALA A 74 30.17 39.86 -34.66
CA ALA A 74 28.81 39.31 -34.65
C ALA A 74 28.78 37.83 -35.07
N GLN A 75 29.58 37.44 -36.06
CA GLN A 75 29.70 36.05 -36.50
C GLN A 75 30.29 35.15 -35.41
N LYS A 76 31.33 35.61 -34.71
CA LYS A 76 31.93 34.90 -33.57
C LYS A 76 30.97 34.79 -32.38
N GLN A 77 30.21 35.85 -32.09
CA GLN A 77 29.18 35.82 -31.06
C GLN A 77 28.06 34.83 -31.41
N LEU A 78 27.68 34.76 -32.69
CA LEU A 78 26.68 33.81 -33.17
C LEU A 78 27.15 32.36 -33.03
N GLU A 79 28.40 32.06 -33.35
CA GLU A 79 29.00 30.73 -33.14
C GLU A 79 29.04 30.36 -31.64
N MET A 80 29.42 31.30 -30.78
CA MET A 80 29.42 31.09 -29.32
C MET A 80 28.01 30.80 -28.79
N LEU A 81 27.01 31.57 -29.24
CA LEU A 81 25.61 31.39 -28.85
C LEU A 81 25.06 30.06 -29.37
N GLN A 82 25.42 29.64 -30.58
CA GLN A 82 25.04 28.33 -31.12
C GLN A 82 25.62 27.19 -30.28
N HIS A 83 26.89 27.29 -29.87
CA HIS A 83 27.51 26.29 -29.02
C HIS A 83 26.85 26.22 -27.63
N GLN A 84 26.57 27.37 -27.02
CA GLN A 84 25.84 27.44 -25.75
C GLN A 84 24.42 26.86 -25.86
N ARG A 85 23.73 27.15 -26.96
CA ARG A 85 22.40 26.58 -27.24
C ARG A 85 22.47 25.06 -27.35
N GLU A 86 23.44 24.51 -28.07
CA GLU A 86 23.58 23.06 -28.22
C GLU A 86 23.86 22.39 -26.86
N GLN A 87 24.72 22.98 -26.02
CA GLN A 87 24.97 22.48 -24.67
C GLN A 87 23.71 22.50 -23.80
N LEU A 88 22.93 23.58 -23.87
CA LEU A 88 21.66 23.70 -23.14
C LEU A 88 20.62 22.69 -23.62
N GLU A 89 20.51 22.46 -24.93
CA GLU A 89 19.60 21.46 -25.50
C GLU A 89 19.97 20.04 -25.05
N ARG A 90 21.27 19.71 -24.98
CA ARG A 90 21.74 18.41 -24.45
C ARG A 90 21.39 18.24 -22.97
N GLN A 91 21.69 19.25 -22.13
CA GLN A 91 21.37 19.21 -20.71
C GLN A 91 19.86 19.09 -20.47
N LYS A 92 19.06 19.82 -21.25
CA LYS A 92 17.59 19.73 -21.21
C LYS A 92 17.11 18.32 -21.54
N TYR A 93 17.66 17.70 -22.58
CA TYR A 93 17.29 16.33 -22.95
C TYR A 93 17.64 15.32 -21.85
N GLU A 94 18.84 15.41 -21.27
CA GLU A 94 19.24 14.55 -20.14
C GLU A 94 18.31 14.73 -18.93
N GLN A 95 17.94 15.97 -18.62
CA GLN A 95 17.01 16.27 -17.53
C GLN A 95 15.60 15.74 -17.81
N GLU A 96 15.10 15.88 -19.03
CA GLU A 96 13.79 15.36 -19.46
C GLU A 96 13.74 13.83 -19.34
N GLU A 97 14.78 13.13 -19.77
CA GLU A 97 14.86 11.68 -19.65
C GLU A 97 14.90 11.22 -18.18
N LEU A 98 15.66 11.92 -17.32
CA LEU A 98 15.66 11.64 -15.88
C LEU A 98 14.30 11.91 -15.24
N ASN A 99 13.63 13.00 -15.63
CA ASN A 99 12.29 13.33 -15.14
C ASN A 99 11.27 12.27 -15.56
N ARG A 100 11.32 11.80 -16.81
CA ARG A 100 10.46 10.74 -17.30
C ARG A 100 10.66 9.44 -16.52
N ARG A 101 11.91 9.01 -16.31
CA ARG A 101 12.21 7.81 -15.50
C ARG A 101 11.73 7.94 -14.06
N LYS A 102 11.86 9.14 -13.49
CA LYS A 102 11.35 9.43 -12.14
C LYS A 102 9.83 9.34 -12.08
N GLU A 103 9.13 9.87 -13.08
CA GLU A 103 7.67 9.78 -13.18
C GLU A 103 7.22 8.32 -13.31
N ASP A 104 7.82 7.56 -14.23
CA ASP A 104 7.54 6.14 -14.41
C ASP A 104 7.78 5.35 -13.11
N PHE A 105 8.86 5.66 -12.39
CA PHE A 105 9.15 5.05 -11.10
C PHE A 105 8.10 5.41 -10.03
N ILE A 106 7.74 6.69 -9.90
CA ILE A 106 6.74 7.13 -8.90
C ILE A 106 5.39 6.47 -9.18
N ASN A 107 4.98 6.43 -10.45
CA ASN A 107 3.74 5.79 -10.87
C ASN A 107 3.76 4.29 -10.56
N GLY A 108 4.83 3.59 -10.94
CA GLY A 108 4.98 2.16 -10.65
C GLY A 108 5.05 1.87 -9.15
N GLN A 109 5.73 2.71 -8.38
CA GLN A 109 5.81 2.62 -6.92
C GLN A 109 4.43 2.79 -6.30
N MET A 110 3.66 3.79 -6.73
CA MET A 110 2.30 4.02 -6.24
C MET A 110 1.40 2.82 -6.56
N GLU A 111 1.38 2.37 -7.81
CA GLU A 111 0.57 1.24 -8.27
C GLU A 111 0.87 -0.04 -7.49
N ILE A 112 2.15 -0.43 -7.36
CA ILE A 112 2.51 -1.66 -6.66
C ILE A 112 2.24 -1.53 -5.15
N SER A 113 2.47 -0.36 -4.55
CA SER A 113 2.21 -0.14 -3.13
C SER A 113 0.72 -0.24 -2.80
N GLU A 114 -0.16 0.28 -3.66
CA GLU A 114 -1.61 0.22 -3.50
C GLU A 114 -2.12 -1.22 -3.66
N ARG A 115 -1.63 -1.94 -4.68
CA ARG A 115 -1.96 -3.35 -4.89
C ARG A 115 -1.55 -4.21 -3.71
N LEU A 116 -0.30 -4.06 -3.25
CA LEU A 116 0.20 -4.81 -2.10
C LEU A 116 -0.60 -4.48 -0.83
N SER A 117 -0.91 -3.20 -0.58
CA SER A 117 -1.70 -2.79 0.60
C SER A 117 -3.10 -3.39 0.58
N THR A 118 -3.74 -3.43 -0.59
CA THR A 118 -5.06 -4.06 -0.78
C THR A 118 -4.99 -5.57 -0.56
N SER A 119 -4.00 -6.25 -1.15
CA SER A 119 -3.81 -7.68 -0.99
C SER A 119 -3.50 -8.07 0.46
N ILE A 120 -2.66 -7.31 1.17
CA ILE A 120 -2.38 -7.53 2.59
C ILE A 120 -3.67 -7.46 3.40
N THR A 121 -4.48 -6.41 3.21
CA THR A 121 -5.74 -6.24 3.93
C THR A 121 -6.71 -7.40 3.66
N SER A 122 -6.79 -7.84 2.40
CA SER A 122 -7.61 -9.00 2.01
C SER A 122 -7.15 -10.28 2.68
N ILE A 123 -5.83 -10.52 2.74
CA ILE A 123 -5.24 -11.69 3.40
C ILE A 123 -5.49 -11.64 4.91
N GLU A 124 -5.33 -10.48 5.54
CA GLU A 124 -5.58 -10.31 6.98
C GLU A 124 -7.04 -10.63 7.34
N ARG A 125 -7.99 -10.21 6.49
CA ARG A 125 -9.40 -10.55 6.64
C ARG A 125 -9.64 -12.06 6.51
N GLU A 126 -9.12 -12.69 5.47
CA GLU A 126 -9.26 -14.15 5.26
C GLU A 126 -8.63 -14.93 6.42
N LEU A 127 -7.45 -14.53 6.90
CA LEU A 127 -6.79 -15.14 8.06
C LEU A 127 -7.62 -14.99 9.33
N PHE A 128 -8.34 -13.88 9.50
CA PHE A 128 -9.25 -13.70 10.62
C PHE A 128 -10.45 -14.63 10.51
N GLU A 129 -11.09 -14.70 9.36
CA GLU A 129 -12.25 -15.59 9.10
C GLU A 129 -11.87 -17.06 9.31
N LEU A 130 -10.70 -17.49 8.80
CA LEU A 130 -10.18 -18.85 9.02
C LEU A 130 -9.90 -19.18 10.49
N ARG A 131 -9.45 -18.19 11.29
CA ARG A 131 -9.26 -18.39 12.73
C ARG A 131 -10.58 -18.57 13.46
N GLN A 132 -11.62 -17.85 13.07
CA GLN A 132 -12.95 -18.02 13.65
C GLN A 132 -13.50 -19.41 13.33
N GLU A 133 -13.41 -19.84 12.07
CA GLU A 133 -13.83 -21.20 11.70
C GLU A 133 -13.04 -22.30 12.42
N LEU A 134 -11.75 -22.10 12.66
CA LEU A 134 -10.94 -23.03 13.45
C LEU A 134 -11.44 -23.10 14.89
N ASP A 135 -11.73 -21.95 15.51
CA ASP A 135 -12.25 -21.88 16.87
C ASP A 135 -13.62 -22.58 16.97
N ASP A 136 -14.51 -22.37 15.98
CA ASP A 136 -15.82 -23.04 15.91
C ASP A 136 -15.67 -24.55 15.79
N LEU A 137 -14.79 -25.03 14.90
CA LEU A 137 -14.49 -26.45 14.74
C LEU A 137 -13.93 -27.07 16.02
N GLU A 138 -13.04 -26.38 16.72
CA GLU A 138 -12.47 -26.86 17.97
C GLU A 138 -13.53 -26.94 19.07
N GLN A 139 -14.45 -25.97 19.13
CA GLN A 139 -15.59 -26.01 20.06
C GLN A 139 -16.52 -27.19 19.75
N THR A 140 -16.89 -27.42 18.48
CA THR A 140 -17.68 -28.57 18.07
C THR A 140 -16.97 -29.89 18.40
N ARG A 141 -15.67 -29.99 18.12
CA ARG A 141 -14.86 -31.18 18.44
C ARG A 141 -14.87 -31.49 19.94
N GLN A 142 -14.74 -30.48 20.79
CA GLN A 142 -14.80 -30.63 22.24
C GLN A 142 -16.19 -31.07 22.72
N SER A 143 -17.25 -30.46 22.15
CA SER A 143 -18.64 -30.83 22.43
C SER A 143 -18.90 -32.31 22.10
N PHE A 144 -18.54 -32.73 20.89
CA PHE A 144 -18.68 -34.12 20.45
C PHE A 144 -17.89 -35.10 21.31
N ALA A 145 -16.64 -34.77 21.66
CA ALA A 145 -15.84 -35.61 22.54
C ALA A 145 -16.50 -35.76 23.93
N ALA A 146 -17.10 -34.70 24.46
CA ALA A 146 -17.81 -34.74 25.74
C ALA A 146 -19.08 -35.59 25.67
N HIS A 147 -19.89 -35.46 24.61
CA HIS A 147 -21.07 -36.30 24.39
C HIS A 147 -20.69 -37.78 24.21
N LEU A 148 -19.68 -38.06 23.38
CA LEU A 148 -19.18 -39.42 23.17
C LEU A 148 -18.71 -40.06 24.48
N ALA A 149 -17.89 -39.36 25.26
CA ALA A 149 -17.43 -39.86 26.55
C ALA A 149 -18.59 -40.13 27.52
N ARG A 150 -19.65 -39.31 27.52
CA ARG A 150 -20.83 -39.55 28.35
C ARG A 150 -21.57 -40.81 27.93
N ILE A 151 -21.68 -41.07 26.62
CA ILE A 151 -22.35 -42.25 26.07
C ILE A 151 -21.53 -43.52 26.33
N GLU A 152 -20.21 -43.48 26.10
CA GLU A 152 -19.32 -44.64 26.30
C GLU A 152 -19.21 -45.08 27.77
N ASN A 153 -19.40 -44.17 28.71
CA ASN A 153 -19.40 -44.48 30.15
C ASN A 153 -20.73 -45.07 30.65
N ILE A 154 -21.73 -45.25 29.78
CA ILE A 154 -22.99 -45.90 30.16
C ILE A 154 -22.76 -47.41 30.20
N GLU A 155 -23.04 -48.03 31.34
CA GLU A 155 -22.97 -49.48 31.55
C GLU A 155 -24.37 -50.06 31.81
N PRO A 156 -25.14 -50.41 30.76
CA PRO A 156 -26.52 -50.89 30.93
C PRO A 156 -26.61 -52.20 31.73
N GLU A 157 -25.57 -53.02 31.70
CA GLU A 157 -25.51 -54.31 32.40
C GLU A 157 -25.42 -54.16 33.92
N ALA A 158 -24.98 -53.01 34.42
CA ALA A 158 -24.85 -52.72 35.85
C ALA A 158 -26.17 -52.25 36.49
N TRP A 159 -27.23 -52.01 35.70
CA TRP A 159 -28.47 -51.42 36.19
C TRP A 159 -29.36 -52.42 36.94
N HIS A 160 -29.79 -52.06 38.15
CA HIS A 160 -30.74 -52.84 38.93
C HIS A 160 -32.18 -52.63 38.46
N ARG A 161 -33.02 -53.66 38.60
CA ARG A 161 -34.42 -53.65 38.14
C ARG A 161 -35.27 -52.51 38.72
N GLU A 162 -34.96 -52.08 39.94
CA GLU A 162 -35.67 -51.01 40.67
C GLU A 162 -35.43 -49.62 40.07
N VAL A 163 -34.26 -49.39 39.46
CA VAL A 163 -33.86 -48.09 38.87
C VAL A 163 -33.77 -48.11 37.35
N LEU A 164 -33.93 -49.29 36.73
CA LEU A 164 -33.78 -49.51 35.29
C LEU A 164 -34.58 -48.51 34.45
N GLY A 165 -35.84 -48.25 34.81
CA GLY A 165 -36.68 -47.31 34.07
C GLY A 165 -36.12 -45.88 34.07
N THR A 166 -35.61 -45.42 35.22
CA THR A 166 -35.02 -44.09 35.37
C THR A 166 -33.69 -43.96 34.64
N GLU A 167 -32.80 -44.96 34.78
CA GLU A 167 -31.50 -44.95 34.10
C GLU A 167 -31.66 -45.05 32.58
N LEU A 168 -32.63 -45.84 32.09
CA LEU A 168 -32.93 -45.92 30.66
C LEU A 168 -33.43 -44.57 30.13
N SER A 169 -34.37 -43.91 30.82
CA SER A 169 -34.83 -42.58 30.43
C SER A 169 -33.68 -41.56 30.40
N ARG A 170 -32.75 -41.64 31.36
CA ARG A 170 -31.57 -40.78 31.40
C ARG A 170 -30.63 -41.04 30.22
N ALA A 171 -30.35 -42.31 29.92
CA ALA A 171 -29.48 -42.68 28.80
C ALA A 171 -30.07 -42.26 27.46
N LEU A 172 -31.39 -42.45 27.26
CA LEU A 172 -32.10 -41.99 26.05
C LEU A 172 -32.01 -40.48 25.88
N LEU A 173 -32.21 -39.71 26.95
CA LEU A 173 -32.06 -38.25 26.91
C LEU A 173 -30.62 -37.83 26.56
N MET A 174 -29.60 -38.56 27.01
CA MET A 174 -28.21 -38.27 26.63
C MET A 174 -27.95 -38.51 25.14
N LEU A 175 -28.56 -39.53 24.55
CA LEU A 175 -28.49 -39.80 23.11
C LEU A 175 -29.20 -38.70 22.32
N GLU A 176 -30.42 -38.32 22.71
CA GLU A 176 -31.18 -37.23 22.08
C GLU A 176 -30.39 -35.91 22.10
N GLN A 177 -29.77 -35.57 23.24
CA GLN A 177 -28.90 -34.39 23.33
C GLN A 177 -27.69 -34.43 22.40
N ALA A 178 -27.08 -35.61 22.22
CA ALA A 178 -25.95 -35.77 21.33
C ALA A 178 -26.36 -35.68 19.85
N GLU A 179 -27.54 -36.19 19.51
CA GLU A 179 -28.12 -36.10 18.17
C GLU A 179 -28.48 -34.65 17.80
N GLU A 180 -29.15 -33.92 18.70
CA GLU A 180 -29.46 -32.50 18.51
C GLU A 180 -28.20 -31.66 18.30
N GLU A 181 -27.16 -31.88 19.11
CA GLU A 181 -25.88 -31.18 18.98
C GLU A 181 -25.19 -31.49 17.63
N PHE A 182 -25.28 -32.74 17.17
CA PHE A 182 -24.72 -33.16 15.88
C PHE A 182 -25.45 -32.50 14.70
N GLU A 183 -26.78 -32.50 14.70
CA GLU A 183 -27.60 -31.84 13.67
C GLU A 183 -27.39 -30.32 13.65
N SER A 184 -27.31 -29.70 14.83
CA SER A 184 -27.03 -28.27 14.98
C SER A 184 -25.67 -27.90 14.40
N ALA A 185 -24.64 -28.71 14.66
CA ALA A 185 -23.32 -28.53 14.07
C ALA A 185 -23.35 -28.69 12.54
N LEU A 186 -24.05 -29.70 12.00
CA LEU A 186 -24.20 -29.85 10.55
C LEU A 186 -24.80 -28.61 9.89
N ALA A 187 -25.88 -28.07 10.46
CA ALA A 187 -26.51 -26.84 9.98
C ALA A 187 -25.58 -25.63 10.06
N HIS A 188 -24.78 -25.52 11.13
CA HIS A 188 -23.80 -24.44 11.28
C HIS A 188 -22.73 -24.43 10.17
N PHE A 189 -22.25 -25.62 9.78
CA PHE A 189 -21.17 -25.73 8.79
C PHE A 189 -21.63 -25.98 7.35
N GLU A 190 -22.94 -26.14 7.08
CA GLU A 190 -23.49 -26.44 5.75
C GLU A 190 -23.07 -25.42 4.67
N GLY A 191 -23.00 -24.14 5.04
CA GLY A 191 -22.58 -23.05 4.15
C GLY A 191 -21.09 -22.71 4.19
N GLY A 192 -20.31 -23.39 5.05
CA GLY A 192 -18.92 -23.06 5.34
C GLY A 192 -17.90 -23.98 4.67
N ARG A 193 -16.62 -23.62 4.79
CA ARG A 193 -15.48 -24.43 4.28
C ARG A 193 -15.40 -25.80 4.95
N ALA A 194 -15.91 -25.92 6.18
CA ALA A 194 -15.87 -27.12 6.99
C ALA A 194 -16.98 -28.16 6.69
N ARG A 195 -17.86 -27.92 5.72
CA ARG A 195 -18.97 -28.82 5.35
C ARG A 195 -18.54 -30.29 5.21
N GLY A 196 -17.39 -30.54 4.59
CA GLY A 196 -16.89 -31.91 4.35
C GLY A 196 -16.34 -32.61 5.61
N VAL A 197 -16.06 -31.87 6.69
CA VAL A 197 -15.48 -32.45 7.92
C VAL A 197 -16.50 -33.23 8.72
N LEU A 198 -17.77 -32.84 8.67
CA LEU A 198 -18.85 -33.46 9.46
C LEU A 198 -19.63 -34.54 8.69
N GLY A 199 -19.15 -34.98 7.53
CA GLY A 199 -19.72 -36.10 6.80
C GLY A 199 -20.92 -35.77 5.91
N GLY A 200 -21.13 -34.48 5.56
CA GLY A 200 -22.04 -34.12 4.48
C GLY A 200 -21.49 -34.58 3.11
N PRO A 201 -22.36 -34.96 2.15
CA PRO A 201 -21.94 -35.29 0.78
C PRO A 201 -21.29 -34.09 0.07
#